data_AF-A0A2V8I9W4-F1
#
_entry.id   AF-A0A2V8I9W4-F1
#
_cell.length_a   1.000
_cell.length_b   1.000
_cell.length_c   1.000
_cell.angle_alpha   90.00
_cell.angle_beta   90.00
_cell.angle_gamma   90.00
#
_symmetry.space_group_name_H-M   'P 1'
#
loop_
_entity.id
_entity.type
_entity.pdbx_description
1 polymer ?
#
loop_
_entity_poly.entity_id
_entity_poly.type
_entity_poly.pdbx_seq_one_letter_code
_entity_poly.pdbx_strand_id
1 'polypeptide(L)'
;MANPRVAIFARLANGNVAPTRVIEGPHTRLSRTSHAIAFDEKNDEIVVPNPLAEAILVYRGDASGDAAPIRTIQGPRTLLQENDELALDNVHDEIIVPTRQAILVFSRTANGNVAPLRIIAGPKTMMFRARGIAVDPVNNIIALGNANPQGILIFNRTDEGDVAPRSIITGPRTGIYATKGFAVLPDRKELIATVEARGVQVSRNVGESFVGIWNYTDTGDIPPKAMIKGETSLLIAPRGAALDFAHQEIFIIDKVQNSFFTYSWQKILQSMRR
;
A
#
# COMPACT_ATOMS: atom_id res chain seq x y z
N MET A 1 -0.63 -25.65 10.89
CA MET A 1 -0.31 -24.25 11.23
C MET A 1 0.08 -23.54 9.95
N ALA A 2 -0.51 -22.38 9.63
CA ALA A 2 -0.08 -21.59 8.49
C ALA A 2 1.28 -20.95 8.80
N ASN A 3 2.26 -21.18 7.92
CA ASN A 3 3.56 -20.52 7.98
C ASN A 3 3.49 -19.23 7.13
N PRO A 4 4.17 -18.15 7.53
CA PRO A 4 4.25 -16.95 6.70
C PRO A 4 4.94 -17.30 5.38
N ARG A 5 4.35 -16.86 4.27
CA ARG A 5 4.83 -17.17 2.93
C ARG A 5 4.47 -16.08 1.93
N VAL A 6 5.28 -15.95 0.89
CA VAL A 6 4.93 -15.21 -0.32
C VAL A 6 4.64 -16.23 -1.40
N ALA A 7 3.42 -16.22 -1.94
CA ALA A 7 2.98 -17.15 -2.98
C ALA A 7 2.84 -16.41 -4.31
N ILE A 8 3.38 -16.99 -5.37
CA ILE A 8 3.38 -16.40 -6.71
C ILE A 8 2.51 -17.24 -7.63
N PHE A 9 1.53 -16.61 -8.28
CA PHE A 9 0.57 -17.25 -9.17
C PHE A 9 0.76 -16.73 -10.60
N ALA A 10 0.33 -17.53 -11.59
CA ALA A 10 0.26 -17.05 -12.96
C ALA A 10 -0.77 -15.92 -13.07
N ARG A 11 -0.50 -14.88 -13.87
CA ARG A 11 -1.40 -13.72 -14.05
C ARG A 11 -2.83 -14.11 -14.45
N LEU A 12 -2.95 -15.16 -15.26
CA LEU A 12 -4.23 -15.68 -15.76
C LEU A 12 -4.80 -16.83 -14.92
N ALA A 13 -4.26 -17.08 -13.73
CA ALA A 13 -4.79 -18.10 -12.82
C ALA A 13 -6.26 -17.76 -12.48
N ASN A 14 -7.14 -18.75 -12.60
CA ASN A 14 -8.56 -18.61 -12.29
C ASN A 14 -9.07 -19.84 -11.54
N GLY A 15 -9.79 -19.62 -10.44
CA GLY A 15 -10.25 -20.69 -9.56
C GLY A 15 -9.16 -21.22 -8.62
N ASN A 16 -9.20 -22.51 -8.30
CA ASN A 16 -8.29 -23.15 -7.35
C ASN A 16 -6.99 -23.61 -8.02
N VAL A 17 -6.10 -22.66 -8.32
CA VAL A 17 -4.80 -22.91 -8.96
C VAL A 17 -3.69 -22.89 -7.91
N ALA A 18 -2.77 -23.86 -7.97
CA ALA A 18 -1.59 -23.86 -7.10
C ALA A 18 -0.62 -22.73 -7.47
N PRO A 19 0.13 -22.16 -6.49
CA PRO A 19 1.15 -21.18 -6.80
C PRO A 19 2.26 -21.81 -7.67
N THR A 20 2.75 -21.03 -8.63
CA THR A 20 3.89 -21.40 -9.50
C THR A 20 5.19 -21.52 -8.71
N ARG A 21 5.35 -20.74 -7.65
CA ARG A 21 6.39 -20.87 -6.64
C ARG A 21 5.96 -20.23 -5.33
N VAL A 22 6.63 -20.61 -4.24
CA VAL A 22 6.39 -20.10 -2.90
C VAL A 22 7.74 -19.78 -2.25
N ILE A 23 7.81 -18.67 -1.53
CA ILE A 23 8.90 -18.32 -0.61
C ILE A 23 8.38 -18.62 0.80
N GLU A 24 8.94 -19.63 1.45
CA GLU A 24 8.54 -20.05 2.81
C GLU A 24 9.66 -20.84 3.49
N GLY A 25 9.68 -20.80 4.82
CA GLY A 25 10.68 -21.49 5.62
C GLY A 25 11.42 -20.56 6.60
N PRO A 26 12.22 -21.13 7.49
CA PRO A 26 12.89 -20.38 8.56
C PRO A 26 13.94 -19.37 8.06
N HIS A 27 14.67 -19.65 6.99
CA HIS A 27 15.70 -18.75 6.46
C HIS A 27 15.11 -17.54 5.73
N THR A 28 13.84 -17.62 5.30
CA THR A 28 13.15 -16.46 4.73
C THR A 28 13.07 -15.29 5.71
N ARG A 29 12.99 -15.55 7.02
CA ARG A 29 12.72 -14.51 8.05
C ARG A 29 11.39 -13.79 7.86
N LEU A 30 10.49 -14.29 7.02
CA LEU A 30 9.12 -13.78 6.92
C LEU A 30 8.45 -13.91 8.28
N SER A 31 7.70 -12.89 8.68
CA SER A 31 6.87 -12.94 9.88
C SER A 31 5.40 -12.99 9.51
N ARG A 32 4.60 -13.50 10.44
CA ARG A 32 3.16 -13.31 10.43
C ARG A 32 2.90 -11.81 10.64
N THR A 33 1.84 -11.25 10.05
CA THR A 33 1.41 -9.83 10.17
C THR A 33 2.02 -8.79 9.22
N SER A 34 2.76 -9.20 8.17
CA SER A 34 3.07 -8.27 7.07
C SER A 34 1.80 -7.94 6.27
N HIS A 35 1.53 -6.66 6.03
CA HIS A 35 0.32 -6.20 5.31
C HIS A 35 0.61 -5.59 3.94
N ALA A 36 1.89 -5.50 3.55
CA ALA A 36 2.31 -5.02 2.25
C ALA A 36 3.35 -5.94 1.60
N ILE A 37 3.45 -5.83 0.29
CA ILE A 37 4.50 -6.40 -0.54
C ILE A 37 4.66 -5.49 -1.74
N ALA A 38 5.88 -5.14 -2.08
CA ALA A 38 6.18 -4.40 -3.29
C ALA A 38 7.13 -5.20 -4.17
N PHE A 39 6.95 -5.07 -5.48
CA PHE A 39 7.82 -5.66 -6.47
C PHE A 39 8.53 -4.54 -7.22
N ASP A 40 9.86 -4.58 -7.21
CA ASP A 40 10.70 -3.75 -8.05
C ASP A 40 10.93 -4.46 -9.38
N GLU A 41 10.13 -4.09 -10.38
CA GLU A 41 10.24 -4.64 -11.73
C GLU A 41 11.59 -4.31 -12.40
N LYS A 42 12.20 -3.16 -12.07
CA LYS A 42 13.45 -2.70 -12.69
C LYS A 42 14.64 -3.56 -12.26
N ASN A 43 14.66 -3.97 -10.99
CA ASN A 43 15.78 -4.74 -10.41
C ASN A 43 15.45 -6.22 -10.17
N ASP A 44 14.21 -6.64 -10.44
CA ASP A 44 13.67 -7.96 -10.14
C ASP A 44 13.86 -8.30 -8.65
N GLU A 45 13.21 -7.53 -7.78
CA GLU A 45 13.30 -7.68 -6.32
C GLU A 45 11.93 -7.60 -5.64
N ILE A 46 11.74 -8.40 -4.60
CA ILE A 46 10.54 -8.38 -3.76
C ILE A 46 10.90 -7.75 -2.43
N VAL A 47 10.17 -6.71 -2.02
CA VAL A 47 10.38 -5.98 -0.77
C VAL A 47 9.19 -6.19 0.15
N VAL A 48 9.44 -6.70 1.34
CA VAL A 48 8.42 -7.08 2.32
C VAL A 48 8.74 -6.44 3.67
N PRO A 49 7.82 -5.69 4.29
CA PRO A 49 7.99 -5.26 5.66
C PRO A 49 7.84 -6.44 6.63
N ASN A 50 8.62 -6.43 7.71
CA ASN A 50 8.48 -7.32 8.84
C ASN A 50 8.29 -6.48 10.12
N PRO A 51 7.04 -6.16 10.49
CA PRO A 51 6.76 -5.24 11.59
C PRO A 51 7.14 -5.82 12.96
N LEU A 52 7.01 -7.13 13.17
CA LEU A 52 7.39 -7.77 14.44
C LEU A 52 8.91 -7.76 14.70
N ALA A 53 9.70 -7.73 13.63
CA ALA A 53 11.15 -7.66 13.71
C ALA A 53 11.68 -6.23 13.48
N GLU A 54 10.80 -5.24 13.26
CA GLU A 54 11.15 -3.88 12.86
C GLU A 54 12.17 -3.88 11.70
N ALA A 55 11.84 -4.63 10.66
CA ALA A 55 12.74 -4.87 9.54
C ALA A 55 12.05 -4.69 8.19
N ILE A 56 12.87 -4.49 7.16
CA ILE A 56 12.50 -4.59 5.75
C ILE A 56 13.33 -5.72 5.15
N LEU A 57 12.67 -6.68 4.53
CA LEU A 57 13.28 -7.85 3.90
C LEU A 57 13.24 -7.65 2.39
N VAL A 58 14.36 -7.87 1.72
CA VAL A 58 14.44 -7.82 0.26
C VAL A 58 14.88 -9.17 -0.28
N TYR A 59 14.16 -9.70 -1.24
CA TYR A 59 14.45 -10.96 -1.93
C TYR A 59 14.68 -10.70 -3.42
N ARG A 60 15.32 -11.65 -4.10
CA ARG A 60 15.29 -11.70 -5.56
C ARG A 60 13.86 -11.97 -6.04
N GLY A 61 13.50 -11.44 -7.20
CA GLY A 61 12.21 -11.65 -7.81
C GLY A 61 11.93 -13.13 -8.07
N ASP A 62 12.94 -13.87 -8.53
CA ASP A 62 12.91 -15.31 -8.76
C ASP A 62 13.02 -16.20 -7.51
N ALA A 63 13.06 -15.62 -6.29
CA ALA A 63 13.21 -16.38 -5.05
C ALA A 63 12.11 -17.44 -4.88
N SER A 64 12.51 -18.61 -4.37
CA SER A 64 11.63 -19.77 -4.12
C SER A 64 12.16 -20.63 -2.97
N GLY A 65 11.28 -21.44 -2.38
CA GLY A 65 11.59 -22.25 -1.21
C GLY A 65 12.02 -21.41 -0.01
N ASP A 66 12.99 -21.92 0.73
CA ASP A 66 13.53 -21.28 1.95
C ASP A 66 14.63 -20.26 1.62
N ALA A 67 14.39 -19.42 0.62
CA ALA A 67 15.35 -18.41 0.18
C ALA A 67 15.52 -17.31 1.24
N ALA A 68 16.76 -17.08 1.67
CA ALA A 68 17.09 -15.97 2.55
C ALA A 68 16.97 -14.62 1.81
N PRO A 69 16.63 -13.52 2.52
CA PRO A 69 16.63 -12.20 1.93
C PRO A 69 18.05 -11.78 1.53
N ILE A 70 18.20 -11.18 0.34
CA ILE A 70 19.46 -10.63 -0.16
C ILE A 70 19.87 -9.37 0.58
N ARG A 71 18.90 -8.65 1.19
CA ARG A 71 19.14 -7.50 2.06
C ARG A 71 18.13 -7.49 3.21
N THR A 72 18.58 -7.05 4.37
CA THR A 72 17.73 -6.85 5.54
C THR A 72 18.07 -5.49 6.14
N ILE A 73 17.13 -4.56 6.12
CA ILE A 73 17.25 -3.26 6.80
C ILE A 73 16.63 -3.45 8.18
N GLN A 74 17.45 -3.43 9.23
CA GLN A 74 17.01 -3.72 10.60
C GLN A 74 17.99 -3.14 11.63
N GLY A 75 17.46 -2.70 12.76
CA GLY A 75 18.23 -2.27 13.93
C GLY A 75 17.90 -0.85 14.37
N PRO A 76 18.42 -0.41 15.52
CA PRO A 76 17.98 0.82 16.18
C PRO A 76 18.26 2.10 15.37
N ARG A 77 19.25 2.11 14.47
CA ARG A 77 19.53 3.27 13.60
C ARG A 77 18.50 3.42 12.49
N THR A 78 17.75 2.36 12.17
CA THR A 78 16.70 2.42 11.14
C THR A 78 15.48 3.20 11.58
N LEU A 79 15.23 3.27 12.90
CA LEU A 79 14.03 3.90 13.48
C LEU A 79 12.70 3.24 13.07
N LEU A 80 12.76 2.05 12.47
CA LEU A 80 11.58 1.28 12.10
C LEU A 80 10.75 0.96 13.34
N GLN A 81 9.45 1.24 13.26
CA GLN A 81 8.46 0.94 14.29
C GLN A 81 7.09 0.85 13.61
N GLU A 82 6.31 -0.19 13.92
CA GLU A 82 4.97 -0.39 13.32
C GLU A 82 4.97 -0.26 11.78
N ASN A 83 5.99 -0.81 11.10
CA ASN A 83 6.23 -0.62 9.66
C ASN A 83 5.40 -1.57 8.79
N ASP A 84 4.08 -1.59 8.97
CA ASP A 84 3.17 -2.56 8.30
C ASP A 84 3.10 -2.41 6.77
N GLU A 85 3.44 -1.24 6.25
CA GLU A 85 3.24 -0.82 4.86
C GLU A 85 4.57 -0.30 4.26
N LEU A 86 4.69 -0.27 2.94
CA LEU A 86 5.79 0.39 2.23
C LEU A 86 5.42 0.72 0.78
N ALA A 87 6.14 1.66 0.18
CA ALA A 87 6.09 1.94 -1.25
C ALA A 87 7.51 2.04 -1.82
N LEU A 88 7.65 1.70 -3.11
CA LEU A 88 8.92 1.81 -3.83
C LEU A 88 8.88 2.99 -4.79
N ASP A 89 9.95 3.77 -4.76
CA ASP A 89 10.25 4.77 -5.77
C ASP A 89 11.43 4.27 -6.63
N ASN A 90 11.11 3.59 -7.72
CA ASN A 90 12.11 3.01 -8.63
C ASN A 90 12.77 4.06 -9.54
N VAL A 91 12.23 5.29 -9.59
CA VAL A 91 12.83 6.41 -10.34
C VAL A 91 14.03 6.97 -9.58
N HIS A 92 13.92 7.04 -8.24
CA HIS A 92 14.94 7.64 -7.38
C HIS A 92 15.65 6.62 -6.47
N ASP A 93 15.41 5.33 -6.67
CA ASP A 93 15.99 4.23 -5.88
C ASP A 93 15.74 4.39 -4.37
N GLU A 94 14.46 4.51 -3.97
CA GLU A 94 14.07 4.66 -2.57
C GLU A 94 12.96 3.70 -2.11
N ILE A 95 13.00 3.38 -0.82
CA ILE A 95 11.95 2.66 -0.10
C ILE A 95 11.33 3.64 0.90
N ILE A 96 10.04 3.86 0.78
CA ILE A 96 9.28 4.79 1.62
C ILE A 96 8.44 3.98 2.58
N VAL A 97 8.69 4.15 3.87
CA VAL A 97 8.12 3.31 4.93
C VAL A 97 7.40 4.19 5.94
N PRO A 98 6.06 4.18 5.96
CA PRO A 98 5.32 4.83 7.00
C PRO A 98 5.41 4.02 8.29
N THR A 99 5.38 4.75 9.40
CA THR A 99 5.31 4.23 10.76
C THR A 99 4.08 4.82 11.44
N ARG A 100 3.97 4.66 12.76
CA ARG A 100 2.90 5.27 13.54
C ARG A 100 2.81 6.80 13.39
N GLN A 101 3.93 7.52 13.33
CA GLN A 101 3.96 9.00 13.35
C GLN A 101 5.06 9.61 12.46
N ALA A 102 5.66 8.81 11.59
CA ALA A 102 6.72 9.26 10.69
C ALA A 102 6.65 8.54 9.35
N ILE A 103 7.20 9.16 8.31
CA ILE A 103 7.61 8.47 7.08
C ILE A 103 9.13 8.42 7.09
N LEU A 104 9.68 7.21 7.01
CA LEU A 104 11.10 6.95 6.91
C LEU A 104 11.41 6.64 5.46
N VAL A 105 12.44 7.27 4.91
CA VAL A 105 12.86 6.98 3.53
C VAL A 105 14.26 6.39 3.55
N PHE A 106 14.43 5.23 2.94
CA PHE A 106 15.71 4.55 2.80
C PHE A 106 16.13 4.51 1.34
N SER A 107 17.43 4.38 1.10
CA SER A 107 17.91 3.95 -0.22
C SER A 107 17.41 2.53 -0.51
N ARG A 108 17.05 2.25 -1.76
CA ARG A 108 16.67 0.90 -2.22
C ARG A 108 17.77 -0.14 -1.97
N THR A 109 19.03 0.28 -2.03
CA THR A 109 20.19 -0.58 -1.80
C THR A 109 20.63 -0.63 -0.34
N ALA A 110 19.90 -0.01 0.59
CA ALA A 110 20.19 -0.06 2.01
C ALA A 110 20.24 -1.50 2.54
N ASN A 111 21.18 -1.76 3.45
CA ASN A 111 21.35 -3.06 4.09
C ASN A 111 21.93 -2.89 5.50
N GLY A 112 21.44 -3.68 6.45
CA GLY A 112 21.85 -3.64 7.85
C GLY A 112 21.22 -2.49 8.65
N ASN A 113 21.91 -2.10 9.72
CA ASN A 113 21.48 -1.07 10.68
C ASN A 113 21.85 0.34 10.20
N VAL A 114 21.15 0.82 9.17
CA VAL A 114 21.41 2.12 8.53
C VAL A 114 20.36 3.16 8.90
N ALA A 115 20.75 4.44 8.91
CA ALA A 115 19.80 5.53 9.11
C ALA A 115 18.97 5.79 7.84
N PRO A 116 17.71 6.28 7.98
CA PRO A 116 16.95 6.81 6.85
C PRO A 116 17.71 7.96 6.16
N LEU A 117 17.54 8.07 4.84
CA LEU A 117 18.00 9.21 4.03
C LEU A 117 17.32 10.52 4.46
N ARG A 118 16.04 10.43 4.80
CA ARG A 118 15.23 11.53 5.33
C ARG A 118 14.08 10.99 6.16
N ILE A 119 13.58 11.85 7.03
CA ILE A 119 12.48 11.55 7.95
C ILE A 119 11.46 12.68 7.84
N ILE A 120 10.21 12.34 7.54
CA ILE A 120 9.08 13.27 7.68
C ILE A 120 8.41 12.91 9.00
N ALA A 121 8.43 13.82 9.97
CA ALA A 121 7.87 13.56 11.30
C ALA A 121 7.65 14.86 12.07
N GLY A 122 6.71 14.84 13.02
CA GLY A 122 6.45 15.96 13.91
C GLY A 122 4.98 16.41 13.88
N PRO A 123 4.58 17.32 14.78
CA PRO A 123 3.18 17.71 14.95
C PRO A 123 2.54 18.33 13.70
N LYS A 124 3.29 19.08 12.88
CA LYS A 124 2.76 19.71 11.65
C LYS A 124 2.40 18.67 10.59
N THR A 125 3.02 17.50 10.63
CA THR A 125 2.70 16.42 9.69
C THR A 125 1.29 15.87 9.87
N MET A 126 0.69 16.05 11.05
CA MET A 126 -0.63 15.50 11.40
C MET A 126 -0.73 13.98 11.29
N MET A 127 0.40 13.28 11.19
CA MET A 127 0.42 11.82 11.06
C MET A 127 0.04 11.15 12.38
N PHE A 128 -0.95 10.29 12.29
CA PHE A 128 -1.39 9.46 13.40
C PHE A 128 -1.88 8.12 12.86
N ARG A 129 -1.03 7.10 13.02
CA ARG A 129 -1.25 5.71 12.60
C ARG A 129 -1.53 5.61 11.10
N ALA A 130 -0.48 5.43 10.32
CA ALA A 130 -0.55 5.17 8.90
C ALA A 130 -1.45 3.97 8.56
N ARG A 131 -2.13 4.05 7.41
CA ARG A 131 -3.05 3.04 6.92
C ARG A 131 -2.91 2.86 5.41
N GLY A 132 -1.71 2.56 4.95
CA GLY A 132 -1.37 2.43 3.53
C GLY A 132 -0.66 3.66 2.99
N ILE A 133 0.14 3.45 1.95
CA ILE A 133 0.98 4.47 1.32
C ILE A 133 1.13 4.21 -0.18
N ALA A 134 1.25 5.28 -0.95
CA ALA A 134 1.74 5.22 -2.33
C ALA A 134 2.63 6.43 -2.64
N VAL A 135 3.50 6.27 -3.63
CA VAL A 135 4.38 7.33 -4.13
C VAL A 135 4.14 7.52 -5.62
N ASP A 136 4.08 8.77 -6.04
CA ASP A 136 4.12 9.17 -7.45
C ASP A 136 5.44 9.93 -7.68
N PRO A 137 6.49 9.28 -8.21
CA PRO A 137 7.76 9.93 -8.49
C PRO A 137 7.67 11.01 -9.58
N VAL A 138 6.72 10.88 -10.50
CA VAL A 138 6.60 11.79 -11.66
C VAL A 138 6.03 13.13 -11.22
N ASN A 139 5.05 13.10 -10.33
CA ASN A 139 4.40 14.31 -9.82
C ASN A 139 4.87 14.72 -8.41
N ASN A 140 5.92 14.07 -7.90
CA ASN A 140 6.57 14.37 -6.61
C ASN A 140 5.61 14.36 -5.41
N ILE A 141 4.77 13.33 -5.27
CA ILE A 141 3.91 13.18 -4.08
C ILE A 141 4.07 11.84 -3.37
N ILE A 142 3.78 11.86 -2.08
CA ILE A 142 3.53 10.68 -1.24
C ILE A 142 2.11 10.81 -0.70
N ALA A 143 1.27 9.82 -0.94
CA ALA A 143 -0.09 9.73 -0.42
C ALA A 143 -0.13 8.73 0.74
N LEU A 144 -0.65 9.15 1.88
CA LEU A 144 -0.68 8.38 3.12
C LEU A 144 -2.10 8.30 3.67
N GLY A 145 -2.60 7.09 3.90
CA GLY A 145 -3.83 6.89 4.69
C GLY A 145 -3.58 7.21 6.15
N ASN A 146 -4.47 7.98 6.78
CA ASN A 146 -4.28 8.45 8.15
C ASN A 146 -5.49 8.15 9.04
N ALA A 147 -5.24 7.80 10.30
CA ALA A 147 -6.32 7.50 11.24
C ALA A 147 -6.89 8.76 11.92
N ASN A 148 -6.07 9.78 12.17
CA ASN A 148 -6.51 11.04 12.77
C ASN A 148 -5.63 12.24 12.33
N PRO A 149 -6.16 13.22 11.56
CA PRO A 149 -7.52 13.24 11.02
C PRO A 149 -7.77 12.04 10.11
N GLN A 150 -8.99 11.51 10.16
CA GLN A 150 -9.41 10.37 9.36
C GLN A 150 -9.50 10.78 7.90
N GLY A 151 -8.59 10.27 7.07
CA GLY A 151 -8.50 10.71 5.69
C GLY A 151 -7.20 10.31 5.01
N ILE A 152 -6.80 11.09 4.02
CA ILE A 152 -5.55 10.93 3.27
C ILE A 152 -4.74 12.20 3.40
N LEU A 153 -3.49 12.06 3.82
CA LEU A 153 -2.49 13.12 3.84
C LEU A 153 -1.63 13.01 2.59
N ILE A 154 -1.41 14.12 1.89
CA ILE A 154 -0.54 14.19 0.73
C ILE A 154 0.66 15.07 1.08
N PHE A 155 1.86 14.51 0.97
CA PHE A 155 3.13 15.20 1.15
C PHE A 155 3.84 15.36 -0.18
N ASN A 156 4.80 16.28 -0.28
CA ASN A 156 5.75 16.20 -1.38
C ASN A 156 6.68 15.02 -1.14
N ARG A 157 7.11 14.41 -2.23
CA ARG A 157 8.02 13.26 -2.21
C ARG A 157 9.35 13.56 -1.48
N THR A 158 9.84 14.79 -1.63
CA THR A 158 11.14 15.25 -1.10
C THR A 158 11.02 16.00 0.22
N ASP A 159 9.85 15.99 0.86
CA ASP A 159 9.67 16.64 2.16
C ASP A 159 10.59 16.00 3.22
N GLU A 160 11.03 16.80 4.18
CA GLU A 160 11.87 16.39 5.31
C GLU A 160 11.55 17.23 6.54
N GLY A 161 11.60 16.59 7.72
CA GLY A 161 11.33 17.21 9.01
C GLY A 161 9.84 17.39 9.31
N ASP A 162 9.54 18.40 10.14
CA ASP A 162 8.20 18.74 10.60
C ASP A 162 7.50 19.67 9.60
N VAL A 163 6.95 19.09 8.54
CA VAL A 163 6.24 19.81 7.47
C VAL A 163 4.74 19.57 7.53
N ALA A 164 3.95 20.53 7.04
CA ALA A 164 2.52 20.33 6.85
C ALA A 164 2.25 19.52 5.58
N PRO A 165 1.21 18.65 5.55
CA PRO A 165 0.76 18.05 4.30
C PRO A 165 0.41 19.12 3.27
N ARG A 166 0.80 18.89 2.01
CA ARG A 166 0.43 19.73 0.87
C ARG A 166 -1.08 19.75 0.62
N SER A 167 -1.73 18.62 0.83
CA SER A 167 -3.18 18.45 0.68
C SER A 167 -3.71 17.43 1.68
N ILE A 168 -4.96 17.61 2.10
CA ILE A 168 -5.62 16.73 3.06
C ILE A 168 -7.03 16.45 2.56
N ILE A 169 -7.34 15.19 2.27
CA ILE A 169 -8.68 14.73 1.91
C ILE A 169 -9.31 14.12 3.17
N THR A 170 -10.29 14.80 3.76
CA THR A 170 -10.85 14.45 5.07
C THR A 170 -12.28 14.95 5.21
N GLY A 171 -13.10 14.25 5.98
CA GLY A 171 -14.48 14.66 6.26
C GLY A 171 -15.52 13.62 5.84
N PRO A 172 -16.80 13.83 6.20
CA PRO A 172 -17.85 12.83 6.02
C PRO A 172 -18.20 12.53 4.55
N ARG A 173 -18.13 13.52 3.64
CA ARG A 173 -18.42 13.32 2.21
C ARG A 173 -17.35 12.49 1.51
N THR A 174 -16.14 12.39 2.06
CA THR A 174 -15.13 11.46 1.55
C THR A 174 -15.58 9.99 1.68
N GLY A 175 -16.45 9.67 2.66
CA GLY A 175 -16.82 8.29 2.99
C GLY A 175 -15.68 7.44 3.57
N ILE A 176 -14.48 8.01 3.76
CA ILE A 176 -13.32 7.29 4.28
C ILE A 176 -13.53 6.94 5.74
N TYR A 177 -13.47 5.67 6.12
CA TYR A 177 -13.35 5.22 7.51
C TYR A 177 -11.95 4.68 7.82
N ALA A 178 -11.51 3.67 7.08
CA ALA A 178 -10.16 3.13 7.19
C ALA A 178 -9.62 2.77 5.81
N THR A 179 -8.73 3.62 5.28
CA THR A 179 -7.97 3.30 4.08
C THR A 179 -7.05 2.10 4.32
N LYS A 180 -6.68 1.38 3.25
CA LYS A 180 -5.73 0.26 3.30
C LYS A 180 -4.79 0.23 2.12
N GLY A 181 -5.26 -0.22 0.97
CA GLY A 181 -4.47 -0.28 -0.25
C GLY A 181 -4.47 1.07 -0.94
N PHE A 182 -3.31 1.46 -1.46
CA PHE A 182 -3.12 2.67 -2.24
C PHE A 182 -2.47 2.34 -3.57
N ALA A 183 -2.92 3.02 -4.61
CA ALA A 183 -2.22 3.10 -5.88
C ALA A 183 -2.39 4.52 -6.44
N VAL A 184 -1.49 4.93 -7.34
CA VAL A 184 -1.52 6.25 -7.98
C VAL A 184 -1.53 6.10 -9.49
N LEU A 185 -2.11 7.06 -10.18
CA LEU A 185 -2.08 7.17 -11.64
C LEU A 185 -1.45 8.51 -12.00
N PRO A 186 -0.14 8.52 -12.28
CA PRO A 186 0.60 9.76 -12.49
C PRO A 186 0.02 10.65 -13.58
N ASP A 187 -0.33 10.10 -14.74
CA ASP A 187 -0.82 10.86 -15.89
C ASP A 187 -2.15 11.58 -15.62
N ARG A 188 -2.96 11.04 -14.71
CA ARG A 188 -4.28 11.58 -14.37
C ARG A 188 -4.29 12.37 -13.08
N LYS A 189 -3.19 12.35 -12.34
CA LYS A 189 -3.05 12.93 -11.00
C LYS A 189 -4.06 12.37 -9.99
N GLU A 190 -4.35 11.09 -10.14
CA GLU A 190 -5.36 10.39 -9.35
C GLU A 190 -4.72 9.41 -8.37
N LEU A 191 -5.34 9.26 -7.22
CA LEU A 191 -5.05 8.20 -6.27
C LEU A 191 -6.26 7.28 -6.17
N ILE A 192 -5.99 5.99 -6.03
CA ILE A 192 -6.97 4.95 -5.73
C ILE A 192 -6.69 4.51 -4.30
N ALA A 193 -7.73 4.49 -3.48
CA ALA A 193 -7.66 3.96 -2.12
C ALA A 193 -8.77 2.93 -1.90
N THR A 194 -8.43 1.79 -1.31
CA THR A 194 -9.43 0.88 -0.76
C THR A 194 -9.85 1.37 0.62
N VAL A 195 -11.14 1.30 0.91
CA VAL A 195 -11.74 1.78 2.15
C VAL A 195 -12.53 0.65 2.79
N GLU A 196 -12.10 0.25 3.98
CA GLU A 196 -12.80 -0.71 4.84
C GLU A 196 -13.92 0.02 5.60
N ALA A 197 -15.12 -0.57 5.61
CA ALA A 197 -16.27 -0.08 6.37
C ALA A 197 -16.09 -0.22 7.88
N ARG A 198 -16.86 0.57 8.64
CA ARG A 198 -16.82 0.55 10.10
C ARG A 198 -17.40 -0.76 10.64
N GLY A 199 -16.64 -1.48 11.45
CA GLY A 199 -17.12 -2.71 12.09
C GLY A 199 -17.17 -3.93 11.17
N VAL A 200 -16.55 -3.86 9.99
CA VAL A 200 -16.57 -4.96 8.99
C VAL A 200 -16.16 -6.33 9.55
N GLN A 201 -15.30 -6.35 10.57
CA GLN A 201 -14.79 -7.59 11.17
C GLN A 201 -15.87 -8.36 11.93
N VAL A 202 -16.97 -7.68 12.30
CA VAL A 202 -18.08 -8.28 13.04
C VAL A 202 -19.24 -8.58 12.11
N SER A 203 -19.69 -7.58 11.35
CA SER A 203 -20.95 -7.64 10.60
C SER A 203 -20.79 -7.82 9.09
N ARG A 204 -19.55 -7.91 8.58
CA ARG A 204 -19.19 -7.95 7.15
C ARG A 204 -19.57 -6.70 6.35
N ASN A 205 -20.67 -6.00 6.65
CA ASN A 205 -21.11 -4.76 6.00
C ASN A 205 -20.96 -4.78 4.47
N VAL A 206 -21.58 -5.80 3.85
CA VAL A 206 -21.52 -5.99 2.38
C VAL A 206 -22.02 -4.72 1.69
N GLY A 207 -21.26 -4.23 0.72
CA GLY A 207 -21.62 -3.04 -0.06
C GLY A 207 -21.30 -1.70 0.60
N GLU A 208 -20.82 -1.66 1.85
CA GLU A 208 -20.38 -0.42 2.50
C GLU A 208 -18.92 -0.07 2.20
N SER A 209 -18.06 -1.08 2.19
CA SER A 209 -16.66 -0.93 1.76
C SER A 209 -16.61 -0.62 0.28
N PHE A 210 -15.55 0.09 -0.13
CA PHE A 210 -15.44 0.53 -1.50
C PHE A 210 -13.98 0.76 -1.91
N VAL A 211 -13.77 0.89 -3.20
CA VAL A 211 -12.56 1.49 -3.77
C VAL A 211 -12.94 2.88 -4.24
N GLY A 212 -12.27 3.91 -3.74
CA GLY A 212 -12.50 5.30 -4.12
C GLY A 212 -11.35 5.84 -4.97
N ILE A 213 -11.69 6.74 -5.90
CA ILE A 213 -10.74 7.46 -6.73
C ILE A 213 -10.86 8.95 -6.44
N TRP A 214 -9.76 9.59 -6.07
CA TRP A 214 -9.66 11.04 -5.84
C TRP A 214 -8.55 11.62 -6.70
N ASN A 215 -8.54 12.94 -6.92
CA ASN A 215 -7.31 13.59 -7.37
C ASN A 215 -6.45 13.85 -6.13
N TYR A 216 -5.14 13.59 -6.19
CA TYR A 216 -4.29 13.91 -5.03
C TYR A 216 -4.05 15.41 -4.82
N THR A 217 -4.63 16.27 -5.67
CA THR A 217 -4.72 17.72 -5.46
C THR A 217 -5.97 18.14 -4.69
N ASP A 218 -6.92 17.23 -4.46
CA ASP A 218 -8.15 17.53 -3.72
C ASP A 218 -7.80 17.90 -2.26
N THR A 219 -8.52 18.86 -1.67
CA THR A 219 -8.35 19.26 -0.28
C THR A 219 -9.70 19.53 0.38
N GLY A 220 -9.87 19.05 1.60
CA GLY A 220 -11.08 19.15 2.39
C GLY A 220 -12.02 17.96 2.22
N ASP A 221 -13.29 18.22 2.49
CA ASP A 221 -14.37 17.21 2.51
C ASP A 221 -14.90 16.94 1.10
N ILE A 222 -14.08 16.28 0.28
CA ILE A 222 -14.37 16.02 -1.14
C ILE A 222 -14.75 14.54 -1.33
N PRO A 223 -15.94 14.25 -1.91
CA PRO A 223 -16.29 12.87 -2.24
C PRO A 223 -15.36 12.32 -3.32
N PRO A 224 -15.15 10.99 -3.37
CA PRO A 224 -14.42 10.37 -4.47
C PRO A 224 -15.08 10.72 -5.81
N LYS A 225 -14.25 11.04 -6.80
CA LYS A 225 -14.64 11.27 -8.19
C LYS A 225 -15.29 10.03 -8.81
N ALA A 226 -14.84 8.84 -8.39
CA ALA A 226 -15.37 7.56 -8.82
C ALA A 226 -15.31 6.54 -7.68
N MET A 227 -16.21 5.56 -7.70
CA MET A 227 -16.23 4.49 -6.72
C MET A 227 -16.55 3.13 -7.34
N ILE A 228 -15.88 2.09 -6.86
CA ILE A 228 -16.32 0.70 -6.97
C ILE A 228 -16.97 0.35 -5.63
N LYS A 229 -18.30 0.25 -5.61
CA LYS A 229 -19.10 0.01 -4.39
C LYS A 229 -20.37 -0.77 -4.73
N GLY A 230 -21.03 -1.30 -3.71
CA GLY A 230 -22.33 -1.96 -3.80
C GLY A 230 -22.21 -3.47 -3.72
N GLU A 231 -23.34 -4.15 -3.55
CA GLU A 231 -23.36 -5.60 -3.33
C GLU A 231 -22.72 -6.39 -4.48
N THR A 232 -22.88 -5.91 -5.71
CA THR A 232 -22.31 -6.54 -6.92
C THR A 232 -20.80 -6.42 -7.02
N SER A 233 -20.18 -5.51 -6.25
CA SER A 233 -18.72 -5.43 -6.16
C SER A 233 -18.10 -6.60 -5.40
N LEU A 234 -18.91 -7.27 -4.56
CA LEU A 234 -18.52 -8.33 -3.61
C LEU A 234 -17.48 -7.90 -2.55
N LEU A 235 -17.11 -6.62 -2.52
CA LEU A 235 -16.17 -6.06 -1.56
C LEU A 235 -16.77 -6.07 -0.17
N ILE A 236 -16.03 -6.66 0.76
CA ILE A 236 -16.36 -6.73 2.18
C ILE A 236 -15.29 -5.97 2.95
N ALA A 237 -14.03 -6.40 2.89
CA ALA A 237 -12.90 -5.79 3.57
C ALA A 237 -11.69 -5.72 2.63
N PRO A 238 -11.72 -4.82 1.64
CA PRO A 238 -10.63 -4.67 0.70
C PRO A 238 -9.36 -4.18 1.42
N ARG A 239 -8.23 -4.77 1.06
CA ARG A 239 -6.90 -4.45 1.60
C ARG A 239 -6.04 -3.88 0.48
N GLY A 240 -5.07 -4.63 -0.04
CA GLY A 240 -4.19 -4.18 -1.11
C GLY A 240 -4.94 -3.80 -2.39
N ALA A 241 -4.42 -2.77 -3.05
CA ALA A 241 -4.77 -2.40 -4.41
C ALA A 241 -3.50 -2.32 -5.24
N ALA A 242 -3.55 -2.82 -6.46
CA ALA A 242 -2.46 -2.69 -7.43
C ALA A 242 -3.05 -2.34 -8.81
N LEU A 243 -2.23 -1.69 -9.63
CA LEU A 243 -2.60 -1.31 -10.98
C LEU A 243 -1.75 -2.04 -11.99
N ASP A 244 -2.39 -2.50 -13.05
CA ASP A 244 -1.72 -2.92 -14.28
C ASP A 244 -2.01 -1.89 -15.35
N PHE A 245 -1.02 -1.04 -15.63
CA PHE A 245 -1.16 0.01 -16.64
C PHE A 245 -1.20 -0.56 -18.06
N ALA A 246 -0.46 -1.65 -18.33
CA ALA A 246 -0.37 -2.24 -19.65
C ALA A 246 -1.70 -2.87 -20.08
N HIS A 247 -2.41 -3.49 -19.12
CA HIS A 247 -3.69 -4.15 -19.37
C HIS A 247 -4.90 -3.31 -18.91
N GLN A 248 -4.66 -2.16 -18.27
CA GLN A 248 -5.68 -1.25 -17.76
C GLN A 248 -6.60 -1.95 -16.75
N GLU A 249 -6.00 -2.60 -15.76
CA GLU A 249 -6.69 -3.36 -14.71
C GLU A 249 -6.39 -2.80 -13.32
N ILE A 250 -7.38 -2.89 -12.44
CA ILE A 250 -7.21 -2.69 -10.99
C ILE A 250 -7.36 -4.05 -10.33
N PHE A 251 -6.36 -4.43 -9.55
CA PHE A 251 -6.40 -5.63 -8.71
C PHE A 251 -6.70 -5.25 -7.27
N ILE A 252 -7.67 -5.93 -6.65
CA ILE A 252 -8.08 -5.71 -5.27
C ILE A 252 -8.11 -7.04 -4.55
N ILE A 253 -7.46 -7.11 -3.38
CA ILE A 253 -7.57 -8.26 -2.49
C ILE A 253 -8.56 -7.98 -1.36
N ASP A 254 -9.37 -8.98 -1.02
CA ASP A 254 -10.33 -8.89 0.07
C ASP A 254 -10.06 -9.98 1.12
N LYS A 255 -9.81 -9.54 2.37
CA LYS A 255 -9.39 -10.44 3.45
C LYS A 255 -10.53 -11.31 3.98
N VAL A 256 -11.79 -10.91 3.80
CA VAL A 256 -12.95 -11.66 4.33
C VAL A 256 -13.50 -12.59 3.27
N GLN A 257 -13.46 -12.20 2.00
CA GLN A 257 -13.82 -13.05 0.87
C GLN A 257 -12.73 -14.06 0.51
N ASN A 258 -11.51 -13.90 1.04
CA ASN A 258 -10.32 -14.66 0.59
C ASN A 258 -10.20 -14.66 -0.94
N SER A 259 -10.44 -13.50 -1.55
CA SER A 259 -10.62 -13.36 -3.00
C SER A 259 -9.71 -12.27 -3.56
N PHE A 260 -9.33 -12.48 -4.81
CA PHE A 260 -8.62 -11.53 -5.66
C PHE A 260 -9.59 -11.10 -6.76
N PHE A 261 -9.86 -9.80 -6.84
CA PHE A 261 -10.76 -9.21 -7.81
C PHE A 261 -9.97 -8.41 -8.85
N THR A 262 -10.35 -8.56 -10.11
CA THR A 262 -9.83 -7.76 -11.23
C THR A 262 -10.95 -6.90 -11.79
N TYR A 263 -10.73 -5.60 -11.86
CA TYR A 263 -11.66 -4.65 -12.46
C TYR A 263 -11.02 -3.97 -13.67
N SER A 264 -11.78 -3.79 -14.75
CA SER A 264 -11.31 -3.02 -15.91
C SER A 264 -11.38 -1.52 -15.62
N TRP A 265 -10.23 -0.87 -15.71
CA TRP A 265 -10.08 0.57 -15.60
C TRP A 265 -10.99 1.31 -16.57
N GLN A 266 -10.96 0.95 -17.86
CA GLN A 266 -11.75 1.61 -18.90
C GLN A 266 -13.25 1.59 -18.60
N LYS A 267 -13.78 0.45 -18.13
CA LYS A 267 -15.22 0.31 -17.86
C LYS A 267 -15.66 1.20 -16.71
N ILE A 268 -14.84 1.33 -15.67
CA ILE A 268 -15.07 2.26 -14.56
C ILE A 268 -15.08 3.71 -15.07
N LEU A 269 -14.16 4.07 -15.99
CA LEU A 269 -14.13 5.42 -16.56
C LEU A 269 -15.31 5.71 -17.50
N GLN A 270 -15.78 4.72 -18.24
CA GLN A 270 -16.92 4.87 -19.15
C GLN A 270 -18.25 5.01 -18.40
N SER A 271 -18.42 4.31 -17.27
CA SER A 271 -19.61 4.47 -16.43
C SER A 271 -19.72 5.86 -15.79
N MET A 272 -18.62 6.63 -15.75
CA MET A 272 -18.61 8.02 -15.25
C MET A 272 -19.06 9.07 -16.27
N ARG A 273 -19.25 8.70 -17.55
CA ARG A 273 -19.69 9.63 -18.61
C ARG A 273 -21.19 9.59 -18.88
N ARG A 274 -21.97 8.92 -18.03
CA ARG A 274 -23.43 8.81 -18.13
C ARG A 274 -24.10 9.57 -17.01
#